data_AF-A0A6J8DRZ2-F1
#
_entry.id   AF-A0A6J8DRZ2-F1
#
_cell.length_a   1.000
_cell.length_b   1.000
_cell.length_c   1.000
_cell.angle_alpha   90.00
_cell.angle_beta   90.00
_cell.angle_gamma   90.00
#
_symmetry.space_group_name_H-M   'P 1'
#
loop_
_entity.id
_entity.type
_entity.pdbx_description
1 polymer ?
#
loop_
_entity_poly.entity_id
_entity_poly.type
_entity_poly.pdbx_seq_one_letter_code
_entity_poly.pdbx_strand_id
1 'polypeptide(L)'
;MIKFIMKTCEEFNIICEADGGTVLGAVKFNKVLPWEKDADFTFLTSNFTSLKQLEPIIARKYRVKTRERPRRITSQKRYKANESFLDGQLIQVPRNPGYFLRNEFGNEIYAHAEHWSVLEIKQAERYKSKTFASCPTSGRHDCLDTYNVDGNLQFTTQMP
;
A
#
# COMPACT_ATOMS: atom_id res chain seq x y z
N MET A 1 -12.69 -4.87 0.56
CA MET A 1 -12.80 -3.80 1.58
C MET A 1 -12.45 -2.44 0.99
N ILE A 2 -11.24 -2.28 0.43
CA ILE A 2 -10.72 -1.02 -0.09
C ILE A 2 -11.61 -0.38 -1.15
N LYS A 3 -12.11 -1.17 -2.12
CA LYS A 3 -13.09 -0.71 -3.13
C LYS A 3 -14.31 -0.02 -2.53
N PHE A 4 -14.85 -0.58 -1.46
CA PHE A 4 -16.03 -0.04 -0.79
C PHE A 4 -15.71 1.30 -0.14
N ILE A 5 -14.59 1.38 0.60
CA ILE A 5 -14.17 2.61 1.29
C ILE A 5 -13.91 3.73 0.29
N MET A 6 -13.13 3.47 -0.78
CA MET A 6 -12.84 4.48 -1.80
C MET A 6 -14.10 4.99 -2.50
N LYS A 7 -15.05 4.10 -2.80
CA LYS A 7 -16.33 4.48 -3.40
C LYS A 7 -17.16 5.35 -2.44
N THR A 8 -17.26 4.97 -1.17
CA THR A 8 -17.97 5.75 -0.16
C THR A 8 -17.34 7.13 0.04
N CYS A 9 -16.01 7.23 -0.01
CA CYS A 9 -15.31 8.50 0.03
C CYS A 9 -15.67 9.42 -1.14
N GLU A 10 -15.68 8.86 -2.36
CA GLU A 10 -16.06 9.58 -3.58
C GLU A 10 -17.52 10.07 -3.52
N GLU A 11 -18.46 9.19 -3.13
CA GLU A 11 -19.89 9.51 -3.00
C GLU A 11 -20.16 10.67 -2.02
N PHE A 12 -19.35 10.80 -0.97
CA PHE A 12 -19.49 11.85 0.05
C PHE A 12 -18.54 13.03 -0.16
N ASN A 13 -17.83 13.07 -1.29
CA ASN A 13 -16.85 14.12 -1.63
C ASN A 13 -15.77 14.31 -0.55
N ILE A 14 -15.35 13.21 0.09
CA ILE A 14 -14.29 13.17 1.09
C ILE A 14 -13.00 12.67 0.44
N ILE A 15 -11.93 13.42 0.64
CA ILE A 15 -10.59 13.00 0.21
C ILE A 15 -10.08 11.95 1.18
N CYS A 16 -9.84 10.76 0.64
CA CYS A 16 -9.32 9.60 1.34
C CYS A 16 -8.06 9.12 0.63
N GLU A 17 -6.98 8.98 1.38
CA GLU A 17 -5.68 8.52 0.90
C GLU A 17 -5.34 7.23 1.63
N ALA A 18 -4.99 6.16 0.92
CA ALA A 18 -4.50 4.95 1.57
C ALA A 18 -3.24 5.29 2.38
N ASP A 19 -3.03 4.62 3.51
CA ASP A 19 -1.91 4.91 4.42
C ASP A 19 -1.22 3.62 4.87
N GLY A 20 0.00 3.76 5.40
CA GLY A 20 0.75 2.68 6.06
C GLY A 20 0.82 1.37 5.26
N GLY A 21 0.38 0.28 5.88
CA GLY A 21 0.42 -1.08 5.31
C GLY A 21 -0.34 -1.20 3.98
N THR A 22 -1.43 -0.45 3.81
CA THR A 22 -2.26 -0.50 2.61
C THR A 22 -1.52 0.10 1.40
N VAL A 23 -0.76 1.18 1.61
CA VAL A 23 0.14 1.73 0.58
C VAL A 23 1.30 0.79 0.30
N LEU A 24 1.84 0.14 1.35
CA LEU A 24 2.92 -0.82 1.20
C LEU A 24 2.51 -2.00 0.30
N GLY A 25 1.31 -2.56 0.48
CA GLY A 25 0.78 -3.58 -0.42
C GLY A 25 0.66 -3.09 -1.86
N ALA A 26 0.10 -1.89 -2.06
CA ALA A 26 -0.07 -1.27 -3.38
C ALA A 26 1.26 -1.13 -4.12
N VAL A 27 2.26 -0.53 -3.48
CA VAL A 27 3.57 -0.25 -4.07
C VAL A 27 4.38 -1.53 -4.27
N LYS A 28 4.35 -2.44 -3.29
CA LYS A 28 5.25 -3.60 -3.26
C LYS A 28 4.74 -4.76 -4.11
N PHE A 29 3.45 -5.02 -4.07
CA PHE A 29 2.87 -6.21 -4.69
C PHE A 29 1.70 -5.89 -5.63
N ASN A 30 1.27 -4.63 -5.74
CA ASN A 30 0.05 -4.25 -6.45
C ASN A 30 -1.19 -5.03 -5.96
N LYS A 31 -1.21 -5.38 -4.67
CA LYS A 31 -2.29 -6.09 -3.98
C LYS A 31 -2.20 -5.87 -2.47
N VAL A 32 -3.24 -6.23 -1.74
CA VAL A 32 -3.21 -6.19 -0.26
C VAL A 32 -2.12 -7.14 0.24
N LEU A 33 -1.38 -6.76 1.30
CA LEU A 33 -0.38 -7.68 1.84
C LEU A 33 -1.05 -9.01 2.22
N PRO A 34 -0.46 -10.17 1.89
CA PRO A 34 -1.09 -11.47 2.15
C PRO A 34 -1.46 -11.73 3.61
N TRP A 35 -0.79 -11.05 4.55
CA TRP A 35 -1.01 -11.13 5.99
C TRP A 35 -1.77 -9.93 6.58
N GLU A 36 -2.19 -8.95 5.75
CA GLU A 36 -3.01 -7.83 6.20
C GLU A 36 -4.45 -8.26 6.47
N LYS A 37 -5.03 -7.75 7.55
CA LYS A 37 -6.43 -7.98 7.93
C LYS A 37 -7.24 -6.69 7.98
N ASP A 38 -6.56 -5.57 8.18
CA ASP A 38 -7.09 -4.22 8.20
C ASP A 38 -6.66 -3.44 6.95
N ALA A 39 -7.18 -2.22 6.84
CA ALA A 39 -6.71 -1.25 5.87
C ALA A 39 -6.72 0.13 6.52
N ASP A 40 -5.67 0.89 6.26
CA ASP A 40 -5.47 2.21 6.83
C ASP A 40 -5.73 3.27 5.76
N PHE A 41 -6.49 4.29 6.16
CA PHE A 41 -6.80 5.45 5.33
C PHE A 41 -6.61 6.72 6.14
N THR A 42 -6.09 7.75 5.50
CA THR A 42 -5.98 9.11 6.03
C THR A 42 -6.97 10.04 5.35
N PHE A 43 -7.43 11.04 6.11
CA PHE A 43 -8.48 11.97 5.73
C PHE A 43 -8.13 13.37 6.20
N LEU A 44 -8.45 14.38 5.39
CA LEU A 44 -8.21 15.77 5.78
C LEU A 44 -8.89 16.07 7.11
N THR A 45 -8.18 16.68 8.05
CA THR A 45 -8.74 17.07 9.35
C THR A 45 -9.95 17.99 9.19
N SER A 46 -9.99 18.81 8.13
CA SER A 46 -11.16 19.61 7.76
C SER A 46 -12.41 18.79 7.46
N ASN A 47 -12.26 17.54 7.04
CA ASN A 47 -13.35 16.61 6.71
C ASN A 47 -13.70 15.69 7.89
N PHE A 48 -13.12 15.89 9.07
CA PHE A 48 -13.30 14.98 10.20
C PHE A 48 -14.77 14.87 10.65
N THR A 49 -15.52 15.97 10.62
CA THR A 49 -16.97 15.96 10.88
C THR A 49 -17.73 15.09 9.88
N SER A 50 -17.37 15.16 8.60
CA SER A 50 -17.95 14.31 7.54
C SER A 50 -17.54 12.84 7.70
N LEU A 51 -16.31 12.57 8.14
CA LEU A 51 -15.86 11.21 8.45
C LEU A 51 -16.69 10.58 9.58
N LYS A 52 -17.02 11.34 10.63
CA LYS A 52 -17.91 10.86 11.71
C LYS A 52 -19.30 10.48 11.20
N GLN A 53 -19.79 11.13 10.14
CA GLN A 53 -21.07 10.77 9.51
C GLN A 53 -20.96 9.47 8.67
N LEU A 54 -19.78 9.19 8.11
CA LEU A 54 -19.50 7.96 7.37
C LEU A 54 -19.28 6.75 8.26
N GLU A 55 -18.73 6.95 9.46
CA GLU A 55 -18.43 5.88 10.40
C GLU A 55 -19.58 4.87 10.59
N PRO A 56 -20.85 5.28 10.86
CA PRO A 56 -21.96 4.32 10.99
C PRO A 56 -22.27 3.57 9.69
N ILE A 57 -22.00 4.15 8.51
CA ILE A 57 -22.21 3.49 7.21
C ILE A 57 -21.17 2.39 7.01
N ILE A 58 -19.90 2.70 7.27
CA ILE A 58 -18.79 1.74 7.15
C ILE A 58 -18.92 0.66 8.23
N ALA A 59 -19.34 1.04 9.44
CA ALA A 59 -19.57 0.15 10.58
C ALA A 59 -20.61 -0.95 10.32
N ARG A 60 -21.50 -0.78 9.34
CA ARG A 60 -22.46 -1.83 8.91
C ARG A 60 -21.78 -3.08 8.36
N LYS A 61 -20.58 -2.93 7.80
CA LYS A 61 -19.87 -4.02 7.10
C LYS A 61 -18.48 -4.31 7.68
N TYR A 62 -17.84 -3.31 8.28
CA TYR A 62 -16.46 -3.42 8.77
C TYR A 62 -16.33 -2.80 10.16
N ARG A 63 -15.40 -3.32 10.97
CA ARG A 63 -15.08 -2.70 12.26
C ARG A 63 -14.22 -1.47 12.04
N VAL A 64 -14.71 -0.28 12.40
CA VAL A 64 -14.01 0.99 12.23
C VAL A 64 -13.38 1.44 13.55
N LYS A 65 -12.18 2.02 13.48
CA LYS A 65 -11.54 2.73 14.59
C LYS A 65 -11.08 4.10 14.12
N THR A 66 -11.89 5.12 14.36
CA THR A 66 -11.53 6.50 14.03
C THR A 66 -10.54 7.04 15.05
N ARG A 67 -9.41 7.59 14.59
CA ARG A 67 -8.40 8.24 15.46
C ARG A 67 -8.17 9.66 14.97
N GLU A 68 -8.38 10.63 15.85
CA GLU A 68 -8.01 12.01 15.57
C GLU A 68 -6.52 12.17 15.85
N ARG A 69 -5.74 12.32 14.77
CA ARG A 69 -4.29 12.57 14.86
C ARG A 69 -3.93 13.74 13.95
N PRO A 70 -3.11 14.70 14.42
CA PRO A 70 -2.55 15.70 13.53
C PRO A 70 -1.55 15.00 12.60
N ARG A 71 -2.00 14.61 11.40
CA ARG A 71 -1.10 14.20 10.31
C ARG A 71 -1.06 15.28 9.25
N ARG A 72 0.14 15.51 8.69
CA ARG A 72 0.27 16.19 7.41
C ARG A 72 -0.23 15.24 6.33
N ILE A 73 -1.40 15.53 5.79
CA ILE A 73 -1.78 14.94 4.51
C ILE A 73 -0.99 15.65 3.43
N THR A 74 -0.28 14.86 2.63
CA THR A 74 0.57 15.36 1.56
C THR A 74 -0.23 15.73 0.32
N SER A 75 -1.44 15.17 0.15
CA SER A 75 -2.40 15.54 -0.88
C SER A 75 -3.24 16.76 -0.47
N GLN A 76 -2.72 17.96 -0.75
CA GLN A 76 -3.58 19.14 -0.81
C GLN A 76 -4.51 19.01 -2.02
N LYS A 77 -5.78 19.43 -1.90
CA LYS A 77 -6.84 19.50 -2.95
C LYS A 77 -6.41 19.97 -4.35
N ARG A 78 -5.22 20.55 -4.49
CA ARG A 78 -4.65 21.06 -5.75
C ARG A 78 -3.88 20.05 -6.59
N TYR A 79 -3.54 18.86 -6.08
CA TYR A 79 -2.81 17.86 -6.86
C TYR A 79 -3.64 16.60 -7.06
N LYS A 80 -4.22 16.47 -8.25
CA LYS A 80 -5.01 15.34 -8.75
C LYS A 80 -4.22 14.04 -8.97
N ALA A 81 -3.00 13.94 -8.45
CA ALA A 81 -2.02 13.00 -8.97
C ALA A 81 -1.17 12.44 -7.85
N ASN A 82 -1.64 11.35 -7.23
CA ASN A 82 -0.83 10.25 -6.71
C ASN A 82 -1.76 9.04 -6.63
N GLU A 83 -1.84 8.31 -7.73
CA GLU A 83 -2.70 7.14 -7.86
C GLU A 83 -1.83 5.90 -8.02
N SER A 84 -2.10 4.86 -7.24
CA SER A 84 -1.45 3.56 -7.40
C SER A 84 -2.51 2.53 -7.77
N PHE A 85 -2.07 1.50 -8.49
CA PHE A 85 -2.89 0.31 -8.62
C PHE A 85 -2.81 -0.51 -7.32
N LEU A 86 -3.95 -1.11 -6.98
CA LEU A 86 -4.08 -2.12 -5.95
C LEU A 86 -5.17 -3.09 -6.39
N ASP A 87 -4.80 -4.35 -6.67
CA ASP A 87 -5.73 -5.41 -7.05
C ASP A 87 -6.63 -5.02 -8.25
N GLY A 88 -6.02 -4.41 -9.27
CA GLY A 88 -6.70 -3.94 -10.48
C GLY A 88 -7.57 -2.68 -10.31
N GLN A 89 -7.55 -2.06 -9.12
CA GLN A 89 -8.25 -0.80 -8.87
C GLN A 89 -7.26 0.35 -8.68
N LEU A 90 -7.63 1.52 -9.19
CA LEU A 90 -6.91 2.76 -8.94
C LEU A 90 -7.31 3.32 -7.56
N ILE A 91 -6.32 3.55 -6.69
CA ILE A 91 -6.51 4.11 -5.36
C ILE A 91 -5.67 5.37 -5.17
N GLN A 92 -6.16 6.29 -4.35
CA GLN A 92 -5.42 7.50 -3.98
C GLN A 92 -4.38 7.15 -2.92
N VAL A 93 -3.13 7.59 -3.12
CA VAL A 93 -1.98 7.31 -2.25
C VAL A 93 -1.18 8.59 -1.99
N PRO A 94 -0.26 8.61 -1.00
CA PRO A 94 0.60 9.76 -0.74
C PRO A 94 1.54 10.07 -1.92
N ARG A 95 2.08 11.29 -1.95
CA ARG A 95 3.07 11.68 -2.96
C ARG A 95 4.35 10.86 -2.85
N ASN A 96 4.76 10.25 -3.97
CA ASN A 96 5.91 9.34 -4.02
C ASN A 96 5.76 8.27 -2.91
N PRO A 97 4.79 7.35 -3.05
CA PRO A 97 4.44 6.42 -1.99
C PRO A 97 5.62 5.51 -1.61
N GLY A 98 6.55 5.26 -2.55
CA GLY A 98 7.81 4.57 -2.26
C GLY A 98 8.67 5.30 -1.22
N TYR A 99 8.88 6.60 -1.42
CA TYR A 99 9.69 7.42 -0.50
C TYR A 99 8.95 7.72 0.81
N PHE A 100 7.62 7.94 0.72
CA PHE A 100 6.76 8.08 1.88
C PHE A 100 6.91 6.91 2.86
N LEU A 101 6.81 5.68 2.36
CA LEU A 101 6.95 4.47 3.16
C LEU A 101 8.36 4.28 3.74
N ARG A 102 9.42 4.67 3.04
CA ARG A 102 10.79 4.65 3.60
C ARG A 102 10.94 5.62 4.77
N ASN A 103 10.32 6.79 4.68
CA ASN A 103 10.34 7.75 5.79
C ASN A 103 9.50 7.27 6.98
N GLU A 104 8.41 6.53 6.73
CA GLU A 104 7.54 6.02 7.79
C GLU A 104 8.11 4.78 8.49
N PHE A 105 8.59 3.80 7.71
CA PHE A 105 8.98 2.47 8.21
C PHE A 105 10.49 2.18 8.16
N GLY A 106 11.28 3.04 7.53
CA GLY A 106 12.72 2.88 7.37
C GLY A 106 13.15 2.33 6.00
N ASN A 107 14.46 2.32 5.78
CA ASN A 107 15.06 2.04 4.46
C ASN A 107 14.78 0.62 3.94
N GLU A 108 14.70 -0.36 4.83
CA GLU A 108 14.62 -1.79 4.49
C GLU A 108 13.19 -2.34 4.41
N ILE A 109 12.17 -1.47 4.39
CA ILE A 109 10.75 -1.89 4.36
C ILE A 109 10.40 -2.80 3.16
N TYR A 110 11.19 -2.73 2.09
CA TYR A 110 10.96 -3.52 0.88
C TYR A 110 11.72 -4.86 0.83
N ALA A 111 12.64 -5.13 1.76
CA ALA A 111 13.53 -6.30 1.69
C ALA A 111 12.80 -7.66 1.75
N HIS A 112 11.61 -7.71 2.39
CA HIS A 112 10.85 -8.96 2.51
C HIS A 112 10.15 -9.36 1.21
N ALA A 113 10.30 -10.60 0.74
CA ALA A 113 9.60 -11.13 -0.44
C ALA A 113 8.43 -12.04 -0.03
N GLU A 114 7.43 -12.21 -0.89
CA GLU A 114 6.26 -13.06 -0.57
C GLU A 114 6.66 -14.52 -0.44
N HIS A 115 6.15 -15.19 0.60
CA HIS A 115 6.40 -16.60 0.81
C HIS A 115 5.93 -17.44 -0.40
N TRP A 116 6.72 -18.45 -0.77
CA TRP A 116 6.49 -19.29 -1.96
C TRP A 116 5.11 -19.95 -2.00
N SER A 117 4.52 -20.26 -0.84
CA SER A 117 3.18 -20.84 -0.75
C SER A 117 2.08 -19.88 -1.19
N VAL A 118 2.28 -18.57 -1.02
CA VAL A 118 1.33 -17.53 -1.46
C VAL A 118 1.35 -17.37 -2.98
N LEU A 119 2.48 -17.69 -3.59
CA LEU A 119 2.67 -17.69 -5.05
C LEU A 119 2.26 -19.03 -5.70
N GLU A 120 1.65 -19.95 -4.94
CA GLU A 120 1.25 -21.28 -5.40
C GLU A 120 2.40 -22.13 -5.99
N ILE A 121 3.63 -21.84 -5.58
CA ILE A 121 4.81 -22.62 -5.95
C ILE A 121 4.82 -23.88 -5.06
N LYS A 122 5.08 -25.07 -5.62
CA LYS A 122 4.98 -26.33 -4.87
C LYS A 122 6.24 -26.70 -4.07
N GLN A 123 7.37 -26.03 -4.32
CA GLN A 123 8.68 -26.34 -3.73
C GLN A 123 9.48 -25.06 -3.47
N ALA A 124 9.97 -24.87 -2.23
CA ALA A 124 10.75 -23.70 -1.83
C ALA A 124 12.04 -23.52 -2.67
N GLU A 125 12.66 -24.62 -3.12
CA GLU A 125 13.89 -24.59 -3.92
C GLU A 125 13.68 -23.97 -5.32
N ARG A 126 12.44 -23.92 -5.81
CA ARG A 126 12.08 -23.28 -7.09
C ARG A 126 11.70 -21.81 -6.92
N TYR A 127 11.63 -21.33 -5.68
CA TYR A 127 11.31 -19.94 -5.37
C TYR A 127 12.47 -19.04 -5.75
N LYS A 128 12.29 -18.24 -6.80
CA LYS A 128 13.19 -17.14 -7.14
C LYS A 128 12.55 -15.85 -6.63
N SER A 129 13.13 -15.26 -5.59
CA SER A 129 12.81 -13.89 -5.22
C SER A 129 13.15 -13.00 -6.41
N LYS A 130 12.13 -12.48 -7.10
CA LYS A 130 12.32 -11.55 -8.22
C LYS A 130 12.78 -10.19 -7.69
N THR A 131 13.48 -9.43 -8.53
CA THR A 131 13.67 -7.99 -8.33
C THR A 131 12.33 -7.26 -8.36
N PHE A 132 12.30 -5.98 -7.98
CA PHE A 132 11.09 -5.16 -8.13
C PHE A 132 10.54 -5.25 -9.55
N ALA A 133 9.21 -5.36 -9.67
CA ALA A 133 8.55 -5.40 -10.96
C ALA A 133 8.82 -4.10 -11.73
N SER A 134 9.14 -4.21 -13.03
CA SER A 134 9.32 -3.05 -13.89
C SER A 134 8.02 -2.25 -13.99
N CYS A 135 8.12 -0.93 -14.00
CA CYS A 135 6.97 -0.06 -14.19
C CYS A 135 6.25 -0.36 -15.52
N PRO A 136 4.90 -0.38 -15.54
CA PRO A 136 4.14 -0.33 -16.79
C PRO A 136 4.40 0.94 -17.62
N THR A 137 4.81 2.03 -16.97
CA THR A 137 5.17 3.30 -17.60
C THR A 137 6.41 3.85 -16.91
N SER A 138 7.50 4.04 -17.67
CA SER A 138 8.76 4.56 -17.13
C SER A 138 8.57 5.92 -16.44
N GLY A 139 9.17 6.11 -15.27
CA GLY A 139 9.14 7.36 -14.52
C GLY A 139 7.93 7.53 -13.57
N ARG A 140 7.09 6.50 -13.42
CA ARG A 140 6.01 6.49 -12.44
C ARG A 140 6.56 6.41 -11.00
N HIS A 141 6.08 7.30 -10.14
CA HIS A 141 6.57 7.47 -8.77
C HIS A 141 6.06 6.39 -7.80
N ASP A 142 5.10 5.59 -8.24
CA ASP A 142 4.49 4.49 -7.50
C ASP A 142 5.21 3.14 -7.71
N CYS A 143 6.19 3.06 -8.60
CA CYS A 143 6.99 1.84 -8.80
C CYS A 143 8.29 1.83 -7.99
N LEU A 144 8.78 0.62 -7.72
CA LEU A 144 10.03 0.39 -7.00
C LEU A 144 11.22 0.07 -7.92
N ASP A 145 11.06 0.06 -9.24
CA ASP A 145 12.12 -0.27 -10.20
C ASP A 145 13.28 0.75 -10.24
N THR A 146 13.06 1.94 -9.67
CA THR A 146 14.09 2.98 -9.47
C THR A 146 14.86 2.83 -8.15
N TYR A 147 14.47 1.91 -7.28
CA TYR A 147 15.12 1.69 -5.98
C TYR A 147 16.16 0.58 -6.07
N ASN A 148 17.22 0.70 -5.26
CA ASN A 148 18.22 -0.36 -5.13
C ASN A 148 17.54 -1.64 -4.64
N VAL A 149 17.80 -2.73 -5.35
CA VAL A 149 17.45 -4.09 -4.91
C VAL A 149 18.47 -4.55 -3.88
N ASP A 150 17.99 -5.24 -2.85
CA ASP A 150 18.86 -5.90 -1.87
C ASP A 150 19.09 -7.37 -2.26
N GLY A 151 20.12 -8.00 -1.71
CA GLY A 151 20.54 -9.36 -2.04
C GLY A 151 20.65 -10.25 -0.80
N ASN A 152 20.44 -11.55 -0.99
CA ASN A 152 20.74 -12.55 0.02
C ASN A 152 21.88 -13.47 -0.47
N LEU A 153 22.81 -13.81 0.43
CA LEU A 153 23.86 -14.80 0.17
C LEU A 153 23.39 -16.16 0.71
N GLN A 154 23.01 -17.05 -0.19
CA GLN A 154 22.68 -18.43 0.18
C GLN A 154 23.94 -19.31 0.10
N PHE A 155 24.36 -19.85 1.24
CA PHE A 155 25.41 -20.85 1.29
C PHE A 155 24.82 -22.23 1.01
N THR A 156 25.42 -22.98 0.09
CA THR A 156 25.14 -24.41 -0.09
C THR A 156 26.34 -25.20 0.43
N THR A 157 26.08 -26.23 1.23
CA THR A 157 27.12 -27.22 1.53
C THR A 157 27.49 -27.92 0.22
N GLN A 158 28.78 -27.92 -0.15
CA GLN A 158 29.27 -28.85 -1.15
C GLN A 158 28.98 -30.26 -0.63
N MET A 159 28.01 -30.95 -1.23
CA MET A 159 27.82 -32.37 -0.96
C MET A 159 28.99 -33.11 -1.61
N PRO A 160 29.66 -34.04 -0.88
CA PRO A 160 30.69 -34.90 -1.44
C PRO A 160 30.15 -35.84 -2.51
#